data_AF-A0A968G4C2-F1
#
_entry.id   AF-A0A968G4C2-F1
#
_cell.length_a   1.000
_cell.length_b   1.000
_cell.length_c   1.000
_cell.angle_alpha   90.00
_cell.angle_beta   90.00
_cell.angle_gamma   90.00
#
_symmetry.space_group_name_H-M   'P 1'
#
loop_
_entity.id
_entity.type
_entity.pdbx_description
1 polymer ?
#
loop_
_entity_poly.entity_id
_entity_poly.type
_entity_poly.pdbx_seq_one_letter_code
_entity_poly.pdbx_strand_id
1 'polypeptide(L)' 'SIGAELCRQVAAQHPDSLILLDSNEYNLYRIEQDLRLRFPRLALHAILGDVKHEHSVETWFRRFAPQLVFHAAAYKHV' A
#
# COMPACT_ATOMS: atom_id res chain seq x y z
N SER A 1 3.08 -2.78 11.86
CA SER A 1 2.56 -1.42 12.09
C SER A 1 1.05 -1.40 11.82
N ILE A 2 0.35 -0.32 12.17
CA ILE A 2 -1.08 -0.13 11.84
C ILE A 2 -1.33 -0.27 10.32
N GLY A 3 -0.50 0.36 9.48
CA GLY A 3 -0.63 0.26 8.02
C GLY A 3 -0.51 -1.19 7.51
N ALA A 4 0.47 -1.95 8.00
CA ALA A 4 0.62 -3.36 7.62
C ALA A 4 -0.57 -4.23 8.03
N GLU A 5 -1.19 -3.96 9.18
CA GLU A 5 -2.36 -4.69 9.63
C GLU A 5 -3.61 -4.33 8.82
N LEU A 6 -3.80 -3.04 8.50
CA LEU A 6 -4.84 -2.61 7.57
C LEU A 6 -4.70 -3.30 6.21
N CYS A 7 -3.49 -3.39 5.66
CA CYS A 7 -3.27 -4.05 4.38
C CYS A 7 -3.67 -5.53 4.41
N ARG A 8 -3.40 -6.24 5.51
CA ARG A 8 -3.83 -7.64 5.69
C ARG A 8 -5.34 -7.79 5.79
N GLN A 9 -5.99 -6.90 6.55
CA GLN A 9 -7.45 -6.94 6.69
C GLN A 9 -8.15 -6.62 5.38
N VAL A 10 -7.68 -5.60 4.65
CA VAL A 10 -8.19 -5.25 3.32
C VAL A 10 -7.98 -6.40 2.33
N ALA A 11 -6.79 -6.99 2.28
CA ALA A 11 -6.52 -8.14 1.41
C ALA A 11 -7.44 -9.34 1.70
N ALA A 12 -7.79 -9.57 2.96
CA ALA A 12 -8.72 -10.62 3.37
C ALA A 12 -10.18 -10.38 2.94
N GLN A 13 -10.55 -9.15 2.55
CA GLN A 13 -11.87 -8.85 1.97
C GLN A 13 -11.92 -9.10 0.45
N HIS A 14 -10.87 -9.69 -0.14
CA HIS A 14 -10.80 -10.06 -1.55
C HIS A 14 -11.05 -8.91 -2.55
N PRO A 15 -10.32 -7.79 -2.45
CA PRO A 15 -10.43 -6.72 -3.45
C PRO A 15 -9.85 -7.18 -4.79
N ASP A 16 -10.33 -6.56 -5.89
CA ASP A 16 -9.81 -6.82 -7.23
C ASP A 16 -8.31 -6.47 -7.35
N SER A 17 -7.89 -5.40 -6.68
CA SER A 17 -6.48 -5.02 -6.56
C SER A 17 -6.21 -4.27 -5.26
N LEU A 18 -4.95 -4.28 -4.84
CA LEU A 18 -4.46 -3.54 -3.68
C LEU A 18 -3.14 -2.84 -4.02
N ILE A 19 -3.07 -1.53 -3.75
CA ILE A 19 -1.89 -0.71 -3.96
C ILE A 19 -1.28 -0.35 -2.60
N LEU A 20 0.00 -0.68 -2.41
CA LEU A 20 0.80 -0.33 -1.25
C LEU A 20 1.69 0.85 -1.62
N LEU A 21 1.68 1.91 -0.80
CA LEU A 21 2.57 3.06 -0.93
C LEU A 21 3.28 3.29 0.40
N ASP A 22 4.60 3.23 0.39
CA ASP A 22 5.43 3.55 1.56
C ASP A 22 6.74 4.20 1.08
N SER A 23 7.29 5.10 1.89
CA SER A 23 8.57 5.76 1.60
C SER A 23 9.77 4.93 2.08
N ASN A 24 9.54 3.87 2.84
CA ASN A 24 10.56 2.97 3.35
C ASN A 24 10.54 1.63 2.59
N GLU A 25 11.58 1.39 1.81
CA GLU A 25 11.72 0.21 0.96
C GLU A 25 11.65 -1.11 1.74
N TYR A 26 12.30 -1.18 2.90
CA TYR A 26 12.30 -2.38 3.73
C TYR A 26 10.90 -2.72 4.24
N ASN A 27 10.16 -1.72 4.72
CA ASN A 27 8.79 -1.92 5.18
C ASN A 27 7.87 -2.36 4.05
N LEU A 28 7.97 -1.71 2.89
CA LEU A 28 7.20 -2.01 1.69
C LEU A 28 7.44 -3.45 1.23
N TYR A 29 8.71 -3.84 1.07
CA TYR A 29 9.11 -5.18 0.66
C TYR A 29 8.56 -6.24 1.61
N ARG A 30 8.67 -6.01 2.93
CA ARG A 30 8.16 -6.96 3.93
C ARG A 30 6.68 -7.19 3.85
N ILE A 31 5.86 -6.13 3.76
CA ILE A 31 4.41 -6.29 3.65
C ILE A 31 4.01 -6.84 2.28
N GLU A 32 4.72 -6.48 1.21
CA GLU A 32 4.47 -7.03 -0.11
C GLU A 32 4.68 -8.54 -0.12
N GLN A 33 5.83 -9.03 0.35
CA GLN A 33 6.14 -10.45 0.40
C GLN A 33 5.10 -11.21 1.25
N ASP A 34 4.74 -10.62 2.39
CA ASP A 34 3.75 -11.15 3.31
C ASP A 34 2.37 -11.36 2.64
N LEU A 35 1.88 -10.34 1.92
CA LEU A 35 0.60 -10.41 1.23
C LEU A 35 0.65 -11.34 0.00
N ARG A 36 1.76 -11.38 -0.74
CA ARG A 36 1.92 -12.30 -1.88
C ARG A 36 1.85 -13.76 -1.45
N LEU A 37 2.44 -14.09 -0.30
CA LEU A 37 2.41 -15.46 0.24
C LEU A 37 1.00 -15.87 0.70
N ARG A 38 0.28 -14.97 1.39
CA ARG A 38 -1.06 -15.27 1.94
C ARG A 38 -2.17 -15.18 0.88
N PHE A 39 -2.03 -14.28 -0.08
CA PHE A 39 -3.04 -13.95 -1.08
C PHE A 39 -2.44 -14.00 -2.49
N PRO A 40 -2.01 -15.17 -2.99
CA PRO A 40 -1.26 -15.29 -4.25
C PRO A 40 -2.05 -14.87 -5.49
N ARG A 41 -3.38 -14.74 -5.40
CA ARG A 41 -4.26 -14.29 -6.48
C ARG A 41 -4.58 -12.79 -6.43
N LEU A 42 -4.20 -12.08 -5.38
CA LEU A 42 -4.46 -10.65 -5.25
C LEU A 42 -3.58 -9.88 -6.24
N ALA A 43 -4.18 -9.03 -7.07
CA ALA A 43 -3.43 -8.08 -7.90
C ALA A 43 -2.80 -7.01 -6.98
N LEU A 44 -1.55 -7.24 -6.60
CA LEU A 44 -0.82 -6.42 -5.64
C LEU A 44 0.23 -5.55 -6.34
N HIS A 45 0.16 -4.24 -6.10
CA HIS A 45 1.10 -3.24 -6.59
C HIS A 45 1.82 -2.58 -5.43
N ALA A 46 3.15 -2.63 -5.41
CA ALA A 46 3.97 -1.94 -4.42
C ALA A 46 4.65 -0.72 -5.05
N ILE A 47 4.53 0.44 -4.40
CA ILE A 47 5.08 1.71 -4.85
C ILE A 47 5.98 2.25 -3.74
N LEU A 48 7.27 2.36 -4.04
CA LEU A 48 8.21 3.08 -3.21
C LEU A 48 8.08 4.58 -3.52
N GLY A 49 7.60 5.36 -2.56
CA GLY A 49 7.35 6.78 -2.76
C GLY A 49 6.88 7.48 -1.50
N ASP A 50 7.06 8.80 -1.49
CA ASP A 50 6.60 9.66 -0.39
C ASP A 50 5.30 10.36 -0.78
N VAL A 51 4.28 10.25 0.07
CA VAL A 51 2.95 10.85 -0.11
C VAL A 51 3.01 12.37 -0.20
N LYS A 52 4.05 13.01 0.35
CA LYS A 52 4.24 14.46 0.25
C LYS A 52 4.55 14.93 -1.18
N HIS A 53 4.91 14.04 -2.11
CA HIS A 53 5.14 14.38 -3.50
C HIS A 53 3.84 14.35 -4.31
N GLU A 54 3.13 15.48 -4.30
CA GLU A 54 1.81 15.66 -4.93
C GLU A 54 1.75 15.16 -6.39
N HIS A 55 2.69 15.58 -7.25
CA HIS A 55 2.70 15.16 -8.66
C HIS A 55 2.79 13.63 -8.83
N SER A 56 3.58 12.97 -7.98
CA SER A 56 3.70 11.51 -8.00
C SER A 56 2.40 10.85 -7.55
N VAL A 57 1.79 11.38 -6.48
CA VAL A 57 0.48 10.93 -5.98
C VAL A 57 -0.60 11.06 -7.04
N GLU A 58 -0.71 12.22 -7.69
CA GLU A 58 -1.66 12.41 -8.80
C GLU A 58 -1.45 11.41 -9.94
N THR A 59 -0.19 11.12 -10.27
CA THR A 59 0.16 10.16 -11.32
C THR A 59 -0.32 8.75 -10.95
N TRP A 60 -0.14 8.34 -9.69
CA TRP A 60 -0.62 7.04 -9.21
C TRP A 60 -2.15 6.99 -9.12
N PHE A 61 -2.80 8.07 -8.67
CA PHE A 61 -4.27 8.16 -8.65
C PHE A 61 -4.85 8.04 -10.05
N ARG A 62 -4.27 8.73 -11.05
CA ARG A 62 -4.69 8.59 -12.46
C ARG A 62 -4.45 7.19 -13.01
N ARG A 63 -3.32 6.57 -12.67
CA ARG A 63 -2.94 5.23 -13.16
C ARG A 63 -3.81 4.12 -12.59
N PHE A 64 -4.10 4.15 -11.29
CA PHE A 64 -4.76 3.06 -10.57
C PHE A 64 -6.24 3.31 -10.28
N ALA A 65 -6.69 4.56 -10.32
CA ALA A 65 -8.07 4.98 -10.04
C ALA A 65 -8.67 4.29 -8.79
N PRO A 66 -8.03 4.41 -7.61
CA PRO A 66 -8.47 3.69 -6.43
C PRO A 66 -9.87 4.13 -5.98
N GLN A 67 -10.73 3.17 -5.64
CA GLN A 67 -12.08 3.43 -5.13
C GLN A 67 -12.08 3.80 -3.64
N LEU A 68 -11.08 3.32 -2.90
CA LEU A 68 -10.93 3.55 -1.47
C LEU A 68 -9.47 3.81 -1.12
N VAL A 69 -9.23 4.78 -0.23
CA VAL A 69 -7.89 5.18 0.19
C VAL A 69 -7.80 5.11 1.71
N PHE A 70 -6.84 4.34 2.21
CA PHE A 70 -6.49 4.30 3.65
C PHE A 70 -5.16 5.01 3.86
N HIS A 71 -5.18 6.14 4.56
CA HIS A 71 -3.96 6.90 4.84
C HIS A 71 -3.42 6.59 6.24
N ALA A 72 -2.37 5.79 6.31
CA ALA A 72 -1.70 5.39 7.56
C ALA A 72 -0.25 5.88 7.67
N ALA A 73 0.24 6.65 6.69
CA ALA A 73 1.59 7.21 6.70
C ALA A 73 1.65 8.35 7.72
N ALA A 74 2.64 8.27 8.61
CA ALA A 74 2.92 9.32 9.58
C ALA A 74 4.36 9.16 10.05
N TYR A 75 5.03 10.27 10.34
CA TYR A 75 6.29 10.24 11.06
C TYR A 75 5.97 9.98 12.53
N LYS A 76 6.40 8.83 13.06
CA LYS A 76 6.12 8.40 14.43
C LYS A 76 7.43 8.31 15.18
N HIS A 77 8.01 9.45 15.49
CA HIS A 77 9.00 9.58 16.56
C HIS A 77 8.39 10.51 17.59
N VAL A 78 8.16 9.98 18.78
CA VAL A 78 8.00 10.77 20.00
C VAL A 78 9.37 10.89 20.62
#